data_AF-A0A0M1P136-F1
#
_entry.id   AF-A0A0M1P136-F1
#
_cell.length_a   1.000
_cell.length_b   1.000
_cell.length_c   1.000
_cell.angle_alpha   90.00
_cell.angle_beta   90.00
_cell.angle_gamma   90.00
#
_symmetry.space_group_name_H-M   'P 1'
#
loop_
_entity.id
_entity.type
_entity.pdbx_description
1 polymer ?
#
loop_
_entity_poly.entity_id
_entity_poly.type
_entity_poly.pdbx_seq_one_letter_code
_entity_poly.pdbx_strand_id
1 'polypeptide(L)'
;MKGLRIPRNHELTLQRRLSSLIGHLVEVNAPNTGLEPGRLQRVFPKNFIKVHGELFVPQSLNSIRVFDVKSPGKTTLVGVRTTFPTRAAFNQIRLVKIGSDYIELLAKDKNRSRILLPLNKVEGIFPVK
;
A
#
# COMPACT_ATOMS: atom_id res chain seq x y z
N MET A 1 28.33 3.43 3.02
CA MET A 1 26.90 3.82 3.05
C MET A 1 26.14 2.83 3.95
N LYS A 2 25.58 3.26 5.09
CA LYS A 2 24.76 2.36 5.92
C LYS A 2 23.46 2.05 5.15
N GLY A 3 23.26 0.80 4.75
CA GLY A 3 22.07 0.37 4.00
C GLY A 3 20.78 0.61 4.79
N LEU A 4 19.68 0.87 4.09
CA LEU A 4 18.35 1.00 4.71
C LEU A 4 17.99 -0.31 5.45
N ARG A 5 17.95 -0.27 6.78
CA ARG A 5 17.48 -1.39 7.61
C ARG A 5 15.96 -1.39 7.64
N ILE A 6 15.35 -2.01 6.63
CA ILE A 6 13.89 -2.13 6.51
C ILE A 6 13.46 -3.56 6.88
N PRO A 7 12.40 -3.73 7.69
CA PRO A 7 11.79 -5.04 7.89
C PRO A 7 11.30 -5.61 6.54
N ARG A 8 11.96 -6.65 6.05
CA ARG A 8 11.54 -7.43 4.90
C ARG A 8 10.83 -8.68 5.39
N ASN A 9 9.64 -8.95 4.85
CA ASN A 9 8.97 -10.23 5.03
C ASN A 9 8.60 -10.77 3.65
N HIS A 10 9.49 -11.58 3.08
CA HIS A 10 9.37 -12.12 1.74
C HIS A 10 8.27 -13.19 1.59
N GLU A 11 7.59 -13.58 2.69
CA GLU A 11 6.48 -14.54 2.64
C GLU A 11 5.10 -13.87 2.65
N LEU A 12 5.07 -12.56 2.94
CA LEU A 12 3.83 -11.80 3.03
C LEU A 12 3.54 -11.13 1.68
N THR A 13 2.57 -11.69 0.96
CA THR A 13 2.03 -11.12 -0.28
C THR A 13 1.01 -10.03 0.01
N LEU A 14 0.74 -9.18 -0.98
CA LEU A 14 -0.31 -8.17 -0.98
C LEU A 14 -1.66 -8.82 -0.73
N GLN A 15 -1.91 -9.95 -1.39
CA GLN A 15 -3.13 -10.74 -1.21
C GLN A 15 -3.31 -11.17 0.25
N ARG A 16 -2.28 -11.80 0.86
CA ARG A 16 -2.31 -12.21 2.27
C ARG A 16 -2.46 -11.01 3.20
N ARG A 17 -1.79 -9.89 2.89
CA ARG A 17 -1.92 -8.66 3.67
C ARG A 17 -3.35 -8.13 3.63
N LEU A 18 -3.96 -8.05 2.45
CA LEU A 18 -5.35 -7.62 2.28
C LEU A 18 -6.32 -8.57 2.98
N SER A 19 -6.07 -9.88 3.00
CA SER A 19 -6.91 -10.83 3.76
C SER A 19 -6.99 -10.49 5.24
N SER A 20 -5.90 -10.00 5.83
CA SER A 20 -5.89 -9.53 7.24
C SER A 20 -6.64 -8.21 7.47
N LEU A 21 -7.12 -7.57 6.40
CA LEU A 21 -7.76 -6.25 6.41
C LEU A 21 -9.22 -6.32 5.92
N ILE A 22 -9.78 -7.51 5.72
CA ILE A 22 -11.20 -7.68 5.39
C ILE A 22 -12.06 -6.95 6.44
N GLY A 23 -13.11 -6.27 5.97
CA GLY A 23 -14.01 -5.45 6.78
C GLY A 23 -13.58 -3.99 6.98
N HIS A 24 -12.32 -3.65 6.72
CA HIS A 24 -11.82 -2.28 6.80
C HIS A 24 -12.33 -1.44 5.62
N LEU A 25 -12.45 -0.13 5.85
CA LEU A 25 -12.66 0.83 4.78
C LEU A 25 -11.38 0.95 3.95
N VAL A 26 -11.52 0.92 2.62
CA VAL A 26 -10.43 1.05 1.67
C VAL A 26 -10.76 2.05 0.57
N GLU A 27 -9.76 2.81 0.15
CA GLU A 27 -9.81 3.66 -1.04
C GLU A 27 -8.93 3.02 -2.11
N VAL A 28 -9.56 2.66 -3.23
CA VAL A 28 -8.90 2.01 -4.37
C VAL A 28 -8.46 3.10 -5.35
N ASN A 29 -7.16 3.25 -5.53
CA ASN A 29 -6.60 4.12 -6.55
C ASN A 29 -6.23 3.26 -7.77
N ALA A 30 -7.11 3.24 -8.77
CA ALA A 30 -6.83 2.63 -10.07
C ALA A 30 -6.45 3.70 -11.10
N PRO A 31 -5.75 3.30 -12.18
CA PRO A 31 -5.51 4.21 -13.31
C PRO A 31 -6.84 4.76 -13.86
N ASN A 32 -6.91 6.09 -14.03
CA ASN A 32 -8.03 6.80 -14.66
C ASN A 32 -9.39 6.68 -13.93
N THR A 33 -9.42 6.34 -12.64
CA THR A 33 -10.65 6.24 -11.87
C THR A 33 -10.55 6.99 -10.55
N GLY A 34 -11.59 7.76 -10.20
CA GLY A 34 -11.81 8.29 -8.86
C GLY A 34 -12.93 7.52 -8.19
N LEU A 35 -12.62 6.38 -7.56
CA LEU A 35 -13.61 5.59 -6.84
C LEU A 35 -13.73 6.08 -5.40
N GLU A 36 -14.98 6.20 -4.95
CA GLU A 36 -15.27 6.48 -3.54
C GLU A 36 -14.74 5.35 -2.64
N PRO A 37 -14.31 5.67 -1.40
CA PRO A 37 -13.91 4.65 -0.44
C PRO A 37 -15.03 3.64 -0.17
N GLY A 38 -14.67 2.35 -0.16
CA GLY A 38 -15.59 1.24 0.06
C GLY A 38 -15.04 0.22 1.05
N ARG A 39 -15.90 -0.61 1.65
CA ARG A 39 -15.43 -1.69 2.52
C ARG A 39 -14.77 -2.80 1.71
N LEU A 40 -13.62 -3.31 2.18
CA LEU A 40 -13.01 -4.53 1.66
C LEU A 40 -13.86 -5.74 2.08
N GLN A 41 -14.70 -6.22 1.18
CA GLN A 41 -15.68 -7.27 1.44
C GLN A 41 -15.05 -8.67 1.38
N ARG A 42 -14.17 -8.90 0.42
CA ARG A 42 -13.56 -10.21 0.20
C ARG A 42 -12.19 -10.09 -0.43
N VAL A 43 -11.33 -11.04 -0.09
CA VAL A 43 -10.05 -11.26 -0.78
C VAL A 43 -10.07 -12.68 -1.30
N PHE A 44 -9.98 -12.84 -2.61
CA PHE A 44 -9.97 -14.17 -3.22
C PHE A 44 -8.57 -14.80 -3.06
N PRO A 45 -8.44 -16.13 -3.11
CA PRO A 45 -7.13 -16.77 -2.98
C PRO A 45 -6.11 -16.28 -4.02
N LYS A 46 -6.58 -15.86 -5.19
CA LYS A 46 -5.78 -15.32 -6.30
C LYS A 46 -6.50 -14.15 -6.95
N ASN A 47 -5.71 -13.25 -7.54
CA ASN A 47 -6.07 -12.22 -8.51
C ASN A 47 -7.00 -11.10 -8.05
N PHE A 48 -8.04 -11.36 -7.25
CA PHE A 48 -9.11 -10.40 -7.02
C PHE A 48 -9.32 -10.03 -5.56
N ILE A 49 -9.77 -8.80 -5.35
CA ILE A 49 -10.45 -8.34 -4.14
C ILE A 49 -11.82 -7.80 -4.50
N LYS A 50 -12.75 -7.86 -3.55
CA LYS A 50 -14.08 -7.26 -3.69
C LYS A 50 -14.19 -6.03 -2.79
N VAL A 51 -14.45 -4.88 -3.38
CA VAL A 51 -14.65 -3.61 -2.68
C VAL A 51 -15.94 -2.99 -3.20
N HIS A 52 -16.87 -2.65 -2.32
CA HIS A 52 -18.16 -2.04 -2.68
C HIS A 52 -18.92 -2.76 -3.82
N GLY A 53 -18.94 -4.10 -3.82
CA GLY A 53 -19.63 -4.86 -4.88
C GLY A 53 -18.78 -5.14 -6.11
N GLU A 54 -17.73 -4.35 -6.37
CA GLU A 54 -16.87 -4.46 -7.55
C GLU A 54 -15.62 -5.32 -7.30
N LEU A 55 -15.10 -5.92 -8.36
CA LEU A 55 -13.88 -6.74 -8.33
C LEU A 55 -12.70 -5.95 -8.88
N PHE A 56 -11.60 -5.95 -8.11
CA PHE A 56 -10.35 -5.30 -8.49
C PHE A 56 -9.21 -6.30 -8.49
N VAL A 57 -8.24 -6.10 -9.38
CA VAL A 57 -6.97 -6.84 -9.38
C VAL A 57 -5.93 -6.03 -8.63
N PRO A 58 -5.51 -6.38 -7.39
CA PRO A 58 -4.64 -5.54 -6.58
C PRO A 58 -3.35 -5.12 -7.27
N GLN A 59 -2.75 -6.03 -8.06
CA GLN A 59 -1.50 -5.80 -8.76
C GLN A 59 -1.65 -4.85 -9.97
N SER A 60 -2.86 -4.58 -10.48
CA SER A 60 -3.04 -3.60 -11.57
C SER A 60 -3.27 -2.17 -11.06
N LEU A 61 -3.66 -2.02 -9.79
CA LEU A 61 -3.96 -0.74 -9.15
C LEU A 61 -2.70 0.09 -8.91
N ASN A 62 -2.84 1.41 -8.85
CA ASN A 62 -1.76 2.30 -8.44
C ASN A 62 -1.47 2.12 -6.95
N SER A 63 -2.52 2.12 -6.12
CA SER A 63 -2.41 1.86 -4.68
C SER A 63 -3.75 1.44 -4.07
N ILE A 64 -3.69 0.82 -2.88
CA ILE A 64 -4.86 0.57 -2.03
C ILE A 64 -4.60 1.24 -0.69
N ARG A 65 -5.39 2.23 -0.33
CA ARG A 65 -5.32 2.85 0.99
C ARG A 65 -6.32 2.20 1.93
N VAL A 66 -5.90 1.87 3.14
CA VAL A 66 -6.72 1.18 4.15
C VAL A 66 -6.78 2.05 5.40
N PHE A 67 -7.98 2.31 5.89
CA PHE A 67 -8.23 3.18 7.05
C PHE A 67 -8.35 2.38 8.35
N ASP A 68 -8.29 3.08 9.48
CA ASP A 68 -8.51 2.55 10.84
C ASP A 68 -7.60 1.36 11.22
N VAL A 69 -6.39 1.32 10.67
CA VAL A 69 -5.40 0.27 10.94
C VAL A 69 -4.55 0.66 12.16
N LYS A 70 -4.29 -0.31 13.05
CA LYS A 70 -3.40 -0.15 14.22
C LYS A 70 -2.06 0.49 13.83
N SER A 71 -1.54 1.41 14.65
CA SER A 71 -0.25 2.07 14.44
C SER A 71 0.89 1.06 14.25
N PRO A 72 1.87 1.34 13.37
CA PRO A 72 2.97 0.42 13.15
C PRO A 72 4.02 0.59 14.26
N GLY A 73 4.62 -0.50 14.72
CA GLY A 73 5.65 -0.43 15.76
C GLY A 73 6.96 0.23 15.31
N LYS A 74 7.36 0.05 14.05
CA LYS A 74 8.57 0.66 13.46
C LYS A 74 8.30 1.19 12.07
N THR A 75 8.93 2.32 11.72
CA THR A 75 8.89 2.92 10.38
C THR A 75 10.25 3.52 10.02
N THR A 76 10.53 3.66 8.73
CA THR A 76 11.72 4.36 8.21
C THR A 76 11.27 5.49 7.29
N LEU A 77 11.84 6.68 7.46
CA LEU A 77 11.56 7.81 6.56
C LEU A 77 12.30 7.61 5.24
N VAL A 78 11.57 7.59 4.13
CA VAL A 78 12.10 7.32 2.78
C VAL A 78 11.38 8.17 1.73
N GLY A 79 11.94 8.25 0.55
CA GLY A 79 11.23 8.65 -0.66
C GLY A 79 10.95 7.43 -1.54
N VAL A 80 9.84 7.45 -2.27
CA VAL A 80 9.46 6.38 -3.21
C VAL A 80 9.19 6.99 -4.58
N ARG A 81 9.83 6.42 -5.62
CA ARG A 81 9.54 6.68 -7.03
C ARG A 81 8.53 5.65 -7.53
N THR A 82 7.53 6.11 -8.26
CA THR A 82 6.41 5.27 -8.72
C THR A 82 6.24 5.38 -10.22
N THR A 83 5.71 4.32 -10.84
CA THR A 83 5.45 4.26 -12.29
C THR A 83 4.27 5.13 -12.75
N PHE A 84 3.63 5.84 -11.81
CA PHE A 84 2.48 6.70 -12.04
C PHE A 84 2.74 8.06 -11.37
N PRO A 85 2.13 9.15 -11.87
CA PRO A 85 2.41 10.49 -11.37
C PRO A 85 1.86 10.68 -9.95
N THR A 86 2.76 10.93 -9.00
CA THR A 86 2.42 11.20 -7.59
C THR A 86 2.82 12.59 -7.12
N ARG A 87 3.38 13.39 -8.05
CA ARG A 87 4.03 14.68 -7.73
C ARG A 87 5.02 14.47 -6.57
N ALA A 88 4.79 15.11 -5.43
CA ALA A 88 5.63 15.01 -4.23
C ALA A 88 5.03 14.16 -3.10
N ALA A 89 3.92 13.45 -3.34
CA ALA A 89 3.18 12.74 -2.28
C ALA A 89 4.07 11.73 -1.52
N PHE A 90 4.98 11.06 -2.25
CA PHE A 90 5.85 10.02 -1.71
C PHE A 90 7.33 10.42 -1.58
N ASN A 91 7.69 11.70 -1.74
CA ASN A 91 9.09 12.15 -1.61
C ASN A 91 9.63 12.04 -0.18
N GLN A 92 8.73 12.09 0.80
CA GLN A 92 9.05 11.96 2.22
C GLN A 92 7.90 11.24 2.90
N ILE A 93 7.97 9.92 2.98
CA ILE A 93 6.93 9.06 3.54
C ILE A 93 7.55 8.00 4.44
N ARG A 94 6.76 7.48 5.38
CA ARG A 94 7.22 6.46 6.33
C ARG A 94 6.94 5.07 5.76
N LEU A 95 8.00 4.36 5.39
CA LEU A 95 7.95 2.95 5.02
C LEU A 95 7.76 2.09 6.26
N VAL A 96 6.74 1.23 6.24
CA VAL A 96 6.37 0.33 7.33
C VAL A 96 7.00 -1.05 7.12
N LYS A 97 6.86 -1.60 5.90
CA LYS A 97 7.42 -2.91 5.53
C LYS A 97 7.53 -3.08 4.02
N ILE A 98 8.36 -4.04 3.62
CA ILE A 98 8.43 -4.56 2.25
C ILE A 98 7.95 -6.02 2.30
N GLY A 99 6.86 -6.30 1.56
CA GLY A 99 6.37 -7.65 1.30
C GLY A 99 7.03 -8.26 0.06
N SER A 100 6.50 -9.40 -0.40
CA SER A 100 7.04 -10.08 -1.59
C SER A 100 6.68 -9.40 -2.91
N ASP A 101 5.50 -8.78 -2.98
CA ASP A 101 4.91 -8.18 -4.18
C ASP A 101 4.28 -6.80 -3.89
N TYR A 102 4.57 -6.21 -2.73
CA TYR A 102 4.12 -4.85 -2.36
C TYR A 102 5.02 -4.17 -1.32
N ILE A 103 4.84 -2.86 -1.14
CA ILE A 103 5.31 -2.12 0.03
C ILE A 103 4.15 -1.52 0.80
N GLU A 104 4.32 -1.35 2.11
CA GLU A 104 3.34 -0.72 2.99
C GLU A 104 3.90 0.62 3.48
N LEU A 105 3.19 1.70 3.20
CA LEU A 105 3.54 3.05 3.60
C LEU A 105 2.54 3.55 4.64
N LEU A 106 3.01 4.36 5.58
CA LEU A 106 2.18 5.10 6.51
C LEU A 106 1.81 6.43 5.85
N ALA A 107 0.50 6.65 5.66
CA ALA A 107 -0.01 7.90 5.14
C ALA A 107 0.29 9.06 6.12
N LYS A 108 0.35 10.28 5.57
CA LYS A 108 0.64 11.50 6.34
C LYS A 108 -0.57 12.05 7.10
N ASP A 109 -1.72 11.41 6.98
CA ASP A 109 -2.99 11.92 7.50
C ASP A 109 -3.23 11.54 8.97
N LYS A 110 -4.19 12.24 9.60
CA LYS A 110 -4.57 11.97 10.99
C LYS A 110 -5.23 10.60 11.19
N ASN A 111 -5.78 10.02 10.12
CA ASN A 111 -6.58 8.79 10.17
C ASN A 111 -5.75 7.50 10.25
N ARG A 112 -4.42 7.61 10.45
CA ARG A 112 -3.52 6.46 10.63
C ARG A 112 -3.63 5.42 9.51
N SER A 113 -3.91 5.87 8.28
CA SER A 113 -4.14 4.97 7.16
C SER A 113 -2.84 4.31 6.66
N ARG A 114 -2.96 3.17 5.99
CA ARG A 114 -1.86 2.48 5.31
C ARG A 114 -2.07 2.53 3.82
N ILE A 115 -1.02 2.82 3.08
CA ILE A 115 -1.02 2.77 1.61
C ILE A 115 -0.27 1.50 1.23
N LEU A 116 -0.97 0.55 0.64
CA LEU A 116 -0.41 -0.65 0.06
C LEU A 116 -0.11 -0.37 -1.41
N LEU A 117 1.16 -0.42 -1.77
CA LEU A 117 1.64 -0.11 -3.11
C LEU A 117 2.19 -1.39 -3.74
N PRO A 118 1.58 -1.91 -4.83
CA PRO A 118 2.12 -3.07 -5.54
C PRO A 118 3.56 -2.81 -6.01
N LEU A 119 4.45 -3.81 -5.95
CA LEU A 119 5.86 -3.61 -6.32
C LEU A 119 6.05 -3.29 -7.80
N ASN A 120 5.16 -3.75 -8.68
CA ASN A 120 5.17 -3.37 -10.10
C ASN A 120 4.79 -1.88 -10.32
N LYS A 121 4.43 -1.14 -9.28
CA LYS A 121 4.23 0.32 -9.30
C LYS A 121 5.37 1.09 -8.62
N VAL A 122 6.41 0.41 -8.15
CA VAL A 122 7.58 1.00 -7.48
C VAL A 122 8.77 0.96 -8.42
N GLU A 123 9.33 2.13 -8.74
CA GLU A 123 10.57 2.24 -9.51
C GLU A 123 11.81 2.25 -8.61
N GLY A 124 11.67 2.80 -7.40
CA GLY A 124 12.78 2.86 -6.46
C GLY A 124 12.42 3.44 -5.11
N ILE A 125 13.22 3.12 -4.10
CA ILE A 125 13.12 3.67 -2.74
C ILE A 125 14.46 4.33 -2.41
N PHE A 126 14.44 5.58 -1.97
CA PHE A 126 15.63 6.38 -1.69
C PHE A 126 15.62 6.96 -0.27
N PRO A 127 16.81 7.16 0.35
CA PRO A 127 16.88 7.82 1.65
C PRO A 127 16.47 9.29 1.54
N VAL A 128 15.72 9.78 2.51
CA VAL A 128 15.46 11.21 2.69
C VAL A 128 16.60 11.77 3.54
N LYS A 129 17.15 12.92 3.12
CA LYS A 129 18.17 13.65 3.88
C LYS A 129 17.53 14.40 5.04
#